data_AF-A0A9X1HI42-F1
#
_entry.id   AF-A0A9X1HI42-F1
#
_cell.length_a   1.000
_cell.length_b   1.000
_cell.length_c   1.000
_cell.angle_alpha   90.00
_cell.angle_beta   90.00
_cell.angle_gamma   90.00
#
_symmetry.space_group_name_H-M   'P 1'
#
loop_
_entity.id
_entity.type
_entity.pdbx_description
1 polymer ?
#
loop_
_entity_poly.entity_id
_entity_poly.type
_entity_poly.pdbx_seq_one_letter_code
_entity_poly.pdbx_strand_id
1 'polypeptide(L)'
;FGFSELTETAVSASAGIFKVRTGMGAFTYGFDKYRESGFRLGLNIPFTLQDAALQAGIAAEWRHISIENYSSASALLVDAGLILHAGGGISIAGVVSNATGSAIGESREPLPVVSSVGIAWRVLSQLTLAGAAVKDNRFPVSWRMGAEYTPVPFLDLRSGAMTGPEQFNMGIGIRLHPVKTSVSVMNHPDLGWTPSVELSVML
;
A
#
# COMPACT_ATOMS: atom_id res chain seq x y z
N PHE A 1 5.04 6.71 25.17
CA PHE A 1 5.01 6.34 23.75
C PHE A 1 4.88 7.63 22.96
N GLY A 2 6.02 8.15 22.53
CA GLY A 2 6.12 9.46 21.88
C GLY A 2 6.02 9.30 20.36
N PHE A 3 5.49 10.30 19.66
CA PHE A 3 5.35 10.37 18.20
C PHE A 3 6.61 9.97 17.38
N SER A 4 7.78 9.91 18.02
CA SER A 4 9.07 9.53 17.42
C SER A 4 9.28 8.03 17.24
N GLU A 5 8.52 7.16 17.91
CA GLU A 5 8.86 5.73 18.02
C GLU A 5 8.33 4.89 16.85
N LEU A 6 7.37 5.37 16.05
CA LEU A 6 6.80 4.62 14.94
C LEU A 6 6.63 5.56 13.75
N THR A 7 7.73 5.91 13.08
CA THR A 7 7.67 6.69 11.85
C THR A 7 7.83 5.77 10.65
N GLU A 8 6.93 5.92 9.67
CA GLU A 8 7.09 5.29 8.36
C GLU A 8 7.61 6.32 7.35
N THR A 9 8.66 5.96 6.62
CA THR A 9 9.19 6.77 5.52
C THR A 9 9.29 5.92 4.27
N ALA A 10 8.75 6.43 3.16
CA ALA A 10 8.77 5.73 1.88
C ALA A 10 9.23 6.64 0.74
N VAL A 11 9.97 6.05 -0.21
CA VAL A 11 10.32 6.65 -1.49
C VAL A 11 9.92 5.72 -2.63
N SER A 12 9.33 6.27 -3.68
CA SER A 12 8.96 5.48 -4.86
C SER A 12 9.25 6.21 -6.17
N ALA A 13 9.49 5.43 -7.22
CA ALA A 13 9.63 5.90 -8.59
C ALA A 13 8.84 4.99 -9.53
N SER A 14 8.17 5.56 -10.52
CA SER A 14 7.46 4.78 -11.54
C SER A 14 7.65 5.35 -12.93
N ALA A 15 7.70 4.49 -13.93
CA ALA A 15 7.91 4.86 -15.32
C ALA A 15 7.11 3.94 -16.26
N GLY A 16 6.63 4.50 -17.36
CA GLY A 16 6.06 3.74 -18.48
C GLY A 16 7.14 3.34 -19.48
N ILE A 17 7.38 2.03 -19.65
CA ILE A 17 8.31 1.50 -20.65
C ILE A 17 7.50 0.69 -21.66
N PHE A 18 7.33 1.23 -22.87
CA PHE A 18 6.43 0.69 -23.90
C PHE A 18 4.98 0.55 -23.41
N LYS A 19 4.40 -0.64 -23.53
CA LYS A 19 3.05 -0.97 -23.04
C LYS A 19 3.06 -1.43 -21.57
N VAL A 20 4.21 -1.44 -20.90
CA VAL A 20 4.34 -1.92 -19.52
C VAL A 20 4.59 -0.74 -18.60
N ARG A 21 3.90 -0.70 -17.46
CA ARG A 21 4.18 0.23 -16.38
C ARG A 21 5.09 -0.47 -15.37
N THR A 22 6.16 0.19 -15.00
CA THR A 22 7.14 -0.33 -14.05
C THR A 22 7.23 0.62 -12.86
N GLY A 23 7.48 0.07 -11.68
CA GLY A 23 7.62 0.85 -10.46
C GLY A 23 8.60 0.21 -9.51
N MET A 24 9.25 1.04 -8.72
CA MET A 24 10.09 0.63 -7.62
C MET A 24 9.88 1.52 -6.40
N GLY A 25 10.16 0.99 -5.23
CA GLY A 25 10.12 1.78 -4.01
C GLY A 25 10.89 1.14 -2.88
N ALA A 26 11.25 1.96 -1.90
CA ALA A 26 11.85 1.54 -0.65
C ALA A 26 11.09 2.16 0.51
N PHE A 27 11.00 1.45 1.62
CA PHE A 27 10.40 1.96 2.84
C PHE A 27 11.22 1.59 4.06
N THR A 28 11.02 2.34 5.13
CA THR A 28 11.44 1.97 6.48
C THR A 28 10.34 2.30 7.48
N TYR A 29 10.21 1.46 8.49
CA TYR A 29 9.24 1.60 9.56
C TYR A 29 9.87 1.21 10.90
N GLY A 30 9.50 1.94 11.96
CA GLY A 30 9.87 1.63 13.33
C GLY A 30 10.93 2.56 13.91
N PHE A 31 11.72 2.04 14.84
CA PHE A 31 12.68 2.77 15.68
C PHE A 31 13.92 1.90 15.98
N ASP A 32 14.84 2.39 16.81
CA ASP A 32 16.14 1.74 17.03
C ASP A 32 16.05 0.28 17.50
N LYS A 33 15.01 -0.08 18.26
CA LYS A 33 14.85 -1.46 18.78
C LYS A 33 14.12 -2.39 17.83
N TYR A 34 13.34 -1.83 16.91
CA TYR A 34 12.54 -2.57 15.94
C TYR A 34 12.51 -1.80 14.64
N ARG A 35 13.21 -2.31 13.63
CA ARG A 35 13.27 -1.67 12.32
C ARG A 35 12.88 -2.65 11.22
N GLU A 36 11.89 -2.26 10.46
CA GLU A 36 11.55 -2.87 9.18
C GLU A 36 12.07 -1.99 8.05
N SER A 37 12.56 -2.65 7.01
CA SER A 37 12.94 -2.00 5.76
C SER A 37 12.65 -2.93 4.61
N GLY A 38 12.33 -2.36 3.46
CA GLY A 38 12.06 -3.17 2.28
C GLY A 38 12.29 -2.43 0.99
N PHE A 39 12.49 -3.22 -0.05
CA PHE A 39 12.60 -2.77 -1.42
C PHE A 39 11.62 -3.55 -2.28
N ARG A 40 10.85 -2.85 -3.10
CA ARG A 40 9.79 -3.42 -3.93
C ARG A 40 10.01 -3.05 -5.38
N LEU A 41 9.83 -4.01 -6.27
CA LEU A 41 9.80 -3.85 -7.73
C LEU A 41 8.49 -4.38 -8.26
N GLY A 42 7.84 -3.63 -9.14
CA GLY A 42 6.54 -3.98 -9.69
C GLY A 42 6.47 -3.78 -11.20
N LEU A 43 5.72 -4.66 -11.85
CA LEU A 43 5.35 -4.58 -13.26
C LEU A 43 3.83 -4.63 -13.38
N ASN A 44 3.28 -3.83 -14.28
CA ASN A 44 1.87 -3.78 -14.59
C ASN A 44 1.66 -3.75 -16.11
N ILE A 45 0.76 -4.61 -16.58
CA ILE A 45 0.41 -4.76 -17.99
C ILE A 45 -1.07 -4.40 -18.14
N PRO A 46 -1.39 -3.30 -18.83
CA PRO A 46 -2.76 -2.92 -19.17
C PRO A 46 -3.24 -3.64 -20.44
N PHE A 47 -4.48 -4.09 -20.40
CA PHE A 47 -5.26 -4.67 -21.48
C PHE A 47 -6.51 -3.81 -21.70
N THR A 48 -6.66 -3.29 -22.91
CA THR A 48 -7.84 -2.52 -23.29
C THR A 48 -8.93 -3.48 -23.80
N LEU A 49 -10.10 -3.45 -23.19
CA LEU A 49 -11.32 -4.10 -23.67
C LEU A 49 -12.23 -3.05 -24.33
N GLN A 50 -13.34 -3.46 -24.94
CA GLN A 50 -14.25 -2.54 -25.64
C GLN A 50 -14.80 -1.44 -24.72
N ASP A 51 -15.44 -1.85 -23.61
CA ASP A 51 -16.07 -0.92 -22.65
C ASP A 51 -15.40 -0.91 -21.27
N ALA A 52 -14.20 -1.49 -21.16
CA ALA A 52 -13.48 -1.63 -19.90
C ALA A 52 -11.96 -1.67 -20.11
N ALA A 53 -11.20 -1.47 -19.04
CA ALA A 53 -9.75 -1.68 -19.04
C ALA A 53 -9.35 -2.62 -17.91
N LEU A 54 -8.66 -3.70 -18.25
CA LEU A 54 -8.10 -4.64 -17.27
C LEU A 54 -6.62 -4.33 -17.13
N GLN A 55 -6.06 -4.40 -15.92
CA GLN A 55 -4.62 -4.38 -15.72
C GLN A 55 -4.22 -5.55 -14.83
N ALA A 56 -3.13 -6.22 -15.20
CA ALA A 56 -2.53 -7.27 -14.41
C ALA A 56 -1.17 -6.83 -13.90
N GLY A 57 -0.86 -7.11 -12.65
CA GLY A 57 0.40 -6.74 -12.03
C GLY A 57 1.03 -7.86 -11.23
N ILE A 58 2.35 -7.86 -11.22
CA ILE A 58 3.18 -8.68 -10.34
C ILE A 58 4.23 -7.78 -9.69
N ALA A 59 4.52 -8.03 -8.42
CA ALA A 59 5.58 -7.34 -7.71
C ALA A 59 6.42 -8.34 -6.91
N ALA A 60 7.70 -8.02 -6.75
CA ALA A 60 8.60 -8.69 -5.83
C ALA A 60 9.03 -7.70 -4.76
N GLU A 61 9.05 -8.14 -3.51
CA GLU A 61 9.49 -7.33 -2.38
C GLU A 61 10.54 -8.09 -1.60
N TRP A 62 11.70 -7.48 -1.41
CA TRP A 62 12.65 -7.90 -0.39
C TRP A 62 12.35 -7.15 0.90
N ARG A 63 12.11 -7.88 1.98
CA ARG A 63 11.86 -7.32 3.31
C ARG A 63 12.95 -7.76 4.27
N HIS A 64 13.38 -6.84 5.13
CA HIS A 64 14.34 -7.05 6.18
C HIS A 64 13.82 -6.51 7.51
N ILE A 65 13.84 -7.37 8.53
CA ILE A 65 13.39 -7.07 9.88
C ILE A 65 14.59 -7.19 10.79
N SER A 66 14.83 -6.18 11.62
CA SER A 66 15.88 -6.15 12.64
C SER A 66 15.28 -5.85 14.00
N ILE A 67 15.57 -6.72 14.96
CA ILE A 67 15.10 -6.60 16.35
C ILE A 67 16.33 -6.62 17.26
N GLU A 68 16.45 -5.59 18.10
CA GLU A 68 17.53 -5.49 19.08
C GLU A 68 17.50 -6.69 20.04
N ASN A 69 18.68 -7.27 20.31
CA ASN A 69 18.87 -8.45 21.18
C ASN A 69 18.25 -9.78 20.71
N TYR A 70 17.66 -9.84 19.51
CA TYR A 70 17.16 -11.09 18.93
C TYR A 70 17.99 -11.52 17.73
N SER A 71 17.72 -10.96 16.55
CA SER A 71 18.43 -11.21 15.31
C SER A 71 17.85 -10.32 14.22
N SER A 72 18.46 -10.33 13.03
CA SER A 72 17.88 -9.76 11.82
C SER A 72 17.61 -10.85 10.80
N ALA A 73 16.53 -10.71 10.04
CA ALA A 73 16.16 -11.69 9.03
C ALA A 73 15.59 -11.00 7.79
N SER A 74 15.70 -11.69 6.66
CA SER A 74 15.19 -11.20 5.37
C SER A 74 14.33 -12.25 4.69
N ALA A 75 13.38 -11.79 3.89
CA ALA A 75 12.53 -12.63 3.07
C ALA A 75 12.25 -11.95 1.72
N LEU A 76 12.02 -12.78 0.70
CA LEU A 76 11.53 -12.34 -0.60
C LEU A 76 10.05 -12.72 -0.72
N LEU A 77 9.21 -11.73 -0.99
CA LEU A 77 7.76 -11.87 -1.16
C LEU A 77 7.42 -11.61 -2.62
N VAL A 78 6.39 -12.30 -3.13
CA VAL A 78 5.84 -12.04 -4.45
C VAL A 78 4.36 -11.74 -4.32
N ASP A 79 3.93 -10.63 -4.93
CA ASP A 79 2.54 -10.19 -4.95
C ASP A 79 2.00 -10.29 -6.38
N ALA A 80 0.72 -10.62 -6.51
CA ALA A 80 0.03 -10.64 -7.80
C ALA A 80 -1.35 -10.00 -7.67
N GLY A 81 -1.75 -9.22 -8.67
CA GLY A 81 -3.03 -8.52 -8.63
C GLY A 81 -3.63 -8.20 -9.99
N LEU A 82 -4.92 -7.93 -9.98
CA LEU A 82 -5.73 -7.55 -11.12
C LEU A 82 -6.59 -6.35 -10.74
N ILE A 83 -6.76 -5.41 -11.67
CA ILE A 83 -7.72 -4.32 -11.55
C ILE A 83 -8.52 -4.19 -12.83
N LEU A 84 -9.85 -4.17 -12.70
CA LEU A 84 -10.80 -3.91 -13.76
C LEU A 84 -11.39 -2.52 -13.57
N HIS A 85 -11.11 -1.62 -14.50
CA HIS A 85 -11.80 -0.35 -14.62
C HIS A 85 -13.05 -0.56 -15.46
N ALA A 86 -14.20 -0.56 -14.80
CA ALA A 86 -15.51 -0.62 -15.42
C ALA A 86 -16.00 0.80 -15.78
N GLY A 87 -17.04 0.87 -16.61
CA GLY A 87 -17.73 2.12 -16.92
C GLY A 87 -18.28 2.82 -15.66
N GLY A 88 -18.58 4.11 -15.78
CA GLY A 88 -19.18 4.90 -14.70
C GLY A 88 -18.23 5.26 -13.55
N GLY A 89 -16.92 5.17 -13.75
CA GLY A 89 -15.91 5.53 -12.74
C GLY A 89 -15.71 4.46 -11.66
N ILE A 90 -16.15 3.23 -11.90
CA ILE A 90 -16.01 2.10 -10.98
C ILE A 90 -14.74 1.33 -11.30
N SER A 91 -13.99 0.93 -10.27
CA SER A 91 -12.84 0.04 -10.40
C SER A 91 -12.97 -1.09 -9.39
N ILE A 92 -12.73 -2.31 -9.81
CA ILE A 92 -12.73 -3.51 -8.95
C ILE A 92 -11.33 -4.10 -9.01
N ALA A 93 -10.75 -4.40 -7.84
CA ALA A 93 -9.41 -4.95 -7.75
C ALA A 93 -9.37 -6.19 -6.87
N GLY A 94 -8.50 -7.13 -7.22
CA GLY A 94 -8.14 -8.26 -6.39
C GLY A 94 -6.63 -8.37 -6.32
N VAL A 95 -6.08 -8.61 -5.13
CA VAL A 95 -4.63 -8.80 -4.93
C VAL A 95 -4.38 -9.90 -3.91
N VAL A 96 -3.35 -10.71 -4.18
CA VAL A 96 -2.77 -11.65 -3.24
C VAL A 96 -1.34 -11.20 -2.97
N SER A 97 -1.06 -10.85 -1.72
CA SER A 97 0.27 -10.47 -1.25
C SER A 97 0.96 -11.68 -0.63
N ASN A 98 2.27 -11.80 -0.83
CA ASN A 98 3.06 -12.97 -0.45
C ASN A 98 2.47 -14.29 -1.00
N ALA A 99 2.14 -14.32 -2.29
CA ALA A 99 1.58 -15.48 -2.97
C ALA A 99 2.47 -16.73 -2.90
N THR A 100 3.78 -16.55 -2.65
CA THR A 100 4.75 -17.63 -2.43
C THR A 100 4.67 -18.27 -1.04
N GLY A 101 3.95 -17.68 -0.09
CA GLY A 101 3.91 -18.15 1.29
C GLY A 101 5.29 -18.14 1.96
N SER A 102 6.09 -17.11 1.64
CA SER A 102 7.47 -17.02 2.10
C SER A 102 7.55 -17.01 3.62
N ALA A 103 8.67 -17.48 4.16
CA ALA A 103 8.97 -17.49 5.58
C ALA A 103 10.23 -16.67 5.87
N ILE A 104 10.39 -16.20 7.11
CA ILE A 104 11.48 -15.33 7.53
C ILE A 104 12.29 -15.95 8.67
N GLY A 105 13.60 -15.73 8.65
CA GLY A 105 14.53 -16.13 9.71
C GLY A 105 14.83 -17.63 9.77
N GLU A 106 15.71 -18.02 10.69
CA GLU A 106 16.17 -19.42 10.86
C GLU A 106 15.03 -20.35 11.31
N SER A 107 14.12 -19.84 12.14
CA SER A 107 12.93 -20.58 12.60
C SER A 107 11.90 -20.80 11.49
N ARG A 108 12.12 -20.25 10.28
CA ARG A 108 11.19 -20.28 9.15
C ARG A 108 9.77 -19.88 9.56
N GLU A 109 9.65 -18.81 10.35
CA GLU A 109 8.36 -18.26 10.72
C GLU A 109 7.65 -17.84 9.43
N PRO A 110 6.45 -18.39 9.11
CA PRO A 110 5.76 -18.01 7.90
C PRO A 110 5.53 -16.49 7.90
N LEU A 111 5.51 -15.86 6.73
CA LEU A 111 4.98 -14.51 6.59
C LEU A 111 3.49 -14.60 6.24
N PRO A 112 2.67 -13.60 6.61
CA PRO A 112 1.26 -13.60 6.27
C PRO A 112 1.04 -13.69 4.76
N VAL A 113 0.05 -14.48 4.36
CA VAL A 113 -0.49 -14.46 3.00
C VAL A 113 -1.80 -13.70 3.08
N VAL A 114 -1.87 -12.59 2.34
CA VAL A 114 -2.98 -11.64 2.45
C VAL A 114 -3.70 -11.55 1.12
N SER A 115 -4.96 -11.93 1.10
CA SER A 115 -5.83 -11.77 -0.05
C SER A 115 -6.79 -10.62 0.19
N SER A 116 -6.99 -9.77 -0.81
CA SER A 116 -7.97 -8.69 -0.70
C SER A 116 -8.73 -8.48 -2.00
N VAL A 117 -9.97 -8.04 -1.83
CA VAL A 117 -10.86 -7.64 -2.92
C VAL A 117 -11.43 -6.28 -2.55
N GLY A 118 -11.37 -5.34 -3.48
CA GLY A 118 -11.80 -3.97 -3.26
C GLY A 118 -12.56 -3.39 -4.44
N ILE A 119 -13.34 -2.38 -4.13
CA ILE A 119 -14.05 -1.55 -5.09
C ILE A 119 -13.72 -0.08 -4.81
N ALA A 120 -13.50 0.69 -5.87
CA ALA A 120 -13.39 2.13 -5.81
C ALA A 120 -14.42 2.74 -6.78
N TRP A 121 -15.02 3.84 -6.37
CA TRP A 121 -15.99 4.58 -7.17
C TRP A 121 -15.64 6.05 -7.19
N ARG A 122 -15.33 6.56 -8.38
CA ARG A 122 -15.16 7.98 -8.64
C ARG A 122 -16.54 8.63 -8.77
N VAL A 123 -17.10 9.02 -7.62
CA VAL A 123 -18.41 9.67 -7.51
C VAL A 123 -18.43 11.00 -8.26
N LEU A 124 -17.36 11.79 -8.12
CA LEU A 124 -17.13 13.05 -8.83
C LEU A 124 -15.71 13.06 -9.39
N SER A 125 -15.40 13.97 -10.31
CA SER A 125 -14.03 14.15 -10.82
C SER A 125 -13.01 14.42 -9.70
N GLN A 126 -13.46 14.98 -8.58
CA GLN A 126 -12.66 15.32 -7.40
C GLN A 126 -12.87 14.38 -6.22
N LEU A 127 -13.82 13.44 -6.26
CA LEU A 127 -14.18 12.61 -5.10
C LEU A 127 -14.21 11.13 -5.48
N THR A 128 -13.39 10.34 -4.79
CA THR A 128 -13.36 8.89 -4.90
C THR A 128 -13.65 8.26 -3.54
N LEU A 129 -14.55 7.28 -3.52
CA LEU A 129 -14.82 6.44 -2.35
C LEU A 129 -14.29 5.03 -2.63
N ALA A 130 -13.78 4.36 -1.61
CA ALA A 130 -13.28 2.99 -1.74
C ALA A 130 -13.66 2.14 -0.54
N GLY A 131 -13.84 0.84 -0.80
CA GLY A 131 -14.07 -0.18 0.20
C GLY A 131 -13.36 -1.48 -0.18
N ALA A 132 -12.83 -2.20 0.80
CA ALA A 132 -12.17 -3.48 0.57
C ALA A 132 -12.41 -4.47 1.72
N ALA A 133 -12.48 -5.74 1.36
CA ALA A 133 -12.37 -6.86 2.29
C ALA A 133 -10.95 -7.42 2.19
N VAL A 134 -10.28 -7.55 3.34
CA VAL A 134 -8.91 -8.03 3.45
C VAL A 134 -8.91 -9.26 4.35
N LYS A 135 -8.40 -10.37 3.85
CA LYS A 135 -8.23 -11.62 4.58
C LYS A 135 -6.75 -11.93 4.71
N ASP A 136 -6.25 -11.79 5.93
CA ASP A 136 -5.00 -12.39 6.36
C ASP A 136 -5.26 -13.86 6.73
N ASN A 137 -4.33 -14.77 6.40
CA ASN A 137 -4.47 -16.18 6.74
C ASN A 137 -4.55 -16.44 8.26
N ARG A 138 -4.02 -15.55 9.09
CA ARG A 138 -4.01 -15.65 10.56
C ARG A 138 -5.18 -14.96 11.25
N PHE A 139 -5.76 -13.94 10.62
CA PHE A 139 -6.75 -13.07 11.26
C PHE A 139 -8.12 -13.14 10.58
N PRO A 140 -9.21 -12.77 11.26
CA PRO A 140 -10.52 -12.58 10.63
C PRO A 140 -10.47 -11.58 9.47
N VAL A 141 -11.53 -11.54 8.67
CA VAL A 141 -11.65 -10.56 7.59
C VAL A 141 -11.68 -9.15 8.19
N SER A 142 -10.80 -8.28 7.69
CA SER A 142 -10.74 -6.86 7.96
C SER A 142 -11.48 -6.09 6.86
N TRP A 143 -12.39 -5.22 7.25
CA TRP A 143 -13.04 -4.28 6.34
C TRP A 143 -12.27 -2.98 6.34
N ARG A 144 -12.01 -2.43 5.15
CA ARG A 144 -11.34 -1.14 4.97
C ARG A 144 -12.23 -0.24 4.15
N MET A 145 -12.32 1.02 4.53
CA MET A 145 -13.07 2.04 3.81
C MET A 145 -12.28 3.34 3.78
N GLY A 146 -12.43 4.12 2.71
CA GLY A 146 -11.74 5.38 2.59
C GLY A 146 -12.35 6.31 1.57
N ALA A 147 -11.97 7.58 1.68
CA ALA A 147 -12.35 8.65 0.78
C ALA A 147 -11.10 9.44 0.38
N GLU A 148 -11.03 9.80 -0.90
CA GLU A 148 -10.06 10.73 -1.45
C GLU A 148 -10.79 11.91 -2.07
N TYR A 149 -10.45 13.12 -1.63
CA TYR A 149 -10.99 14.37 -2.15
C TYR A 149 -9.85 15.25 -2.69
N THR A 150 -9.96 15.67 -3.94
CA THR A 150 -9.00 16.52 -4.64
C THR A 150 -9.65 17.89 -4.92
N PRO A 151 -9.68 18.81 -3.95
CA PRO A 151 -10.31 20.13 -4.13
C PRO A 151 -9.68 20.95 -5.26
N VAL A 152 -8.36 20.81 -5.44
CA VAL A 152 -7.58 21.45 -6.50
C VAL A 152 -6.57 20.45 -7.07
N PRO A 153 -6.14 20.57 -8.35
CA PRO A 153 -5.35 19.53 -9.03
C PRO A 153 -4.06 19.08 -8.31
N PHE A 154 -3.45 19.97 -7.52
CA PHE A 154 -2.21 19.68 -6.81
C PHE A 154 -2.42 19.21 -5.36
N LEU A 155 -3.64 19.18 -4.82
CA LEU A 155 -3.91 18.86 -3.41
C LEU A 155 -4.87 17.68 -3.29
N ASP A 156 -4.46 16.66 -2.54
CA ASP A 156 -5.28 15.50 -2.20
C ASP A 156 -5.48 15.43 -0.69
N LEU A 157 -6.73 15.25 -0.26
CA LEU A 157 -7.12 14.97 1.12
C LEU A 157 -7.63 13.54 1.20
N ARG A 158 -7.12 12.77 2.16
CA ARG A 158 -7.46 11.35 2.33
C ARG A 158 -7.91 11.08 3.75
N SER A 159 -8.92 10.24 3.89
CA SER A 159 -9.30 9.65 5.17
C SER A 159 -9.74 8.22 4.98
N GLY A 160 -9.64 7.42 6.04
CA GLY A 160 -10.07 6.04 6.00
C GLY A 160 -10.20 5.43 7.39
N ALA A 161 -10.89 4.30 7.44
CA ALA A 161 -11.05 3.49 8.62
C ALA A 161 -10.95 2.01 8.27
N MET A 162 -10.51 1.19 9.22
CA MET A 162 -10.52 -0.26 9.06
C MET A 162 -10.90 -0.98 10.35
N THR A 163 -11.32 -2.24 10.22
CA THR A 163 -11.63 -3.14 11.34
C THR A 163 -10.57 -4.22 11.49
N GLY A 164 -10.41 -4.76 12.71
CA GLY A 164 -9.56 -5.92 12.98
C GLY A 164 -8.06 -5.68 12.73
N PRO A 165 -7.40 -4.75 13.46
CA PRO A 165 -7.93 -3.92 14.55
C PRO A 165 -8.58 -2.62 14.04
N GLU A 166 -9.40 -1.98 14.89
CA GLU A 166 -10.03 -0.70 14.55
C GLU A 166 -8.97 0.38 14.41
N GLN A 167 -8.86 1.00 13.24
CA GLN A 167 -7.91 2.09 13.01
C GLN A 167 -8.55 3.20 12.19
N PHE A 168 -8.04 4.42 12.38
CA PHE A 168 -8.45 5.59 11.61
C PHE A 168 -7.23 6.28 11.02
N ASN A 169 -7.34 6.72 9.76
CA ASN A 169 -6.23 7.27 9.01
C ASN A 169 -6.65 8.61 8.37
N MET A 170 -5.75 9.58 8.38
CA MET A 170 -5.90 10.85 7.68
C MET A 170 -4.60 11.21 6.97
N GLY A 171 -4.68 11.83 5.79
CA GLY A 171 -3.49 12.25 5.07
C GLY A 171 -3.74 13.40 4.10
N ILE A 172 -2.66 14.11 3.81
CA ILE A 172 -2.62 15.20 2.83
C ILE A 172 -1.50 14.90 1.85
N GLY A 173 -1.79 15.04 0.56
CA GLY A 173 -0.82 14.88 -0.52
C GLY A 173 -0.73 16.12 -1.39
N ILE A 174 0.49 16.50 -1.76
CA ILE A 174 0.79 17.56 -2.71
C ILE A 174 1.36 16.92 -3.97
N ARG A 175 0.79 17.25 -5.14
CA ARG A 175 1.20 16.76 -6.46
C ARG A 175 1.75 17.92 -7.30
N LEU A 176 3.06 17.94 -7.48
CA LEU A 176 3.78 18.91 -8.30
C LEU A 176 4.65 18.14 -9.29
N HIS A 177 4.11 17.87 -10.48
CA HIS A 177 4.78 17.02 -11.48
C HIS A 177 6.25 17.44 -11.69
N PRO A 178 7.22 16.50 -11.63
CA PRO A 178 7.05 15.04 -11.55
C PRO A 178 6.94 14.46 -10.11
N VAL A 179 6.96 15.30 -9.09
CA VAL A 179 7.05 14.91 -7.68
C VAL A 179 5.67 14.90 -7.01
N LYS A 180 5.43 13.90 -6.17
CA LYS A 180 4.32 13.85 -5.23
C LYS A 180 4.88 13.64 -3.83
N THR A 181 4.35 14.38 -2.87
CA THR A 181 4.70 14.21 -1.46
C THR A 181 3.42 14.05 -0.66
N SER A 182 3.41 13.14 0.31
CA SER A 182 2.29 12.99 1.23
C SER A 182 2.77 12.89 2.67
N VAL A 183 1.94 13.42 3.56
CA VAL A 183 2.05 13.22 5.00
C VAL A 183 0.75 12.61 5.47
N SER A 184 0.82 11.59 6.31
CA SER A 184 -0.37 10.98 6.89
C SER A 184 -0.15 10.61 8.35
N VAL A 185 -1.26 10.38 9.04
CA VAL A 185 -1.30 9.92 10.42
C VAL A 185 -2.31 8.80 10.54
N MET A 186 -1.94 7.78 11.28
CA MET A 186 -2.77 6.63 11.61
C MET A 186 -2.97 6.58 13.12
N ASN A 187 -4.20 6.41 13.57
CA ASN A 187 -4.52 6.17 14.96
C ASN A 187 -4.85 4.69 15.17
N HIS A 188 -4.12 4.07 16.08
CA HIS A 188 -4.36 2.72 16.58
C HIS A 188 -4.77 2.79 18.06
N PRO A 189 -5.77 2.03 18.51
CA PRO A 189 -6.26 2.05 19.90
C PRO A 189 -5.14 1.85 20.93
N ASP A 190 -4.28 0.87 20.68
CA ASP A 190 -3.17 0.54 21.60
C ASP A 190 -1.88 1.34 21.36
N LEU A 191 -1.54 1.65 20.10
CA LEU A 191 -0.25 2.27 19.74
C LEU A 191 -0.32 3.81 19.67
N GLY A 192 -1.52 4.39 19.68
CA GLY A 192 -1.72 5.82 19.51
C GLY A 192 -1.50 6.26 18.07
N TRP A 193 -0.86 7.42 17.89
CA TRP A 193 -0.69 8.06 16.58
C TRP A 193 0.67 7.73 15.95
N THR A 194 0.62 7.24 14.72
CA THR A 194 1.77 6.87 13.89
C THR A 194 1.81 7.79 12.67
N PRO A 195 2.79 8.71 12.57
CA PRO A 195 2.97 9.54 11.39
C PRO A 195 3.68 8.78 10.25
N SER A 196 3.38 9.15 9.02
CA SER A 196 4.13 8.70 7.85
C SER A 196 4.38 9.82 6.84
N VAL A 197 5.50 9.70 6.13
CA VAL A 197 5.88 10.61 5.06
C VAL A 197 6.26 9.80 3.83
N GLU A 198 5.75 10.21 2.68
CA GLU A 198 6.02 9.56 1.39
C GLU A 198 6.50 10.59 0.37
N LEU A 199 7.52 10.22 -0.40
CA LEU A 199 7.96 10.91 -1.61
C LEU A 199 7.82 9.97 -2.80
N SER A 200 7.15 10.41 -3.87
CA SER A 200 7.01 9.64 -5.11
C SER A 200 7.41 10.48 -6.31
N VAL A 201 8.12 9.88 -7.25
CA VAL A 201 8.50 10.50 -8.52
C VAL A 201 7.87 9.73 -9.67
N MET A 202 7.14 10.43 -10.53
CA MET A 202 6.53 9.88 -11.74
C MET A 202 7.31 10.35 -12.96
N LEU A 203 7.90 9.40 -13.69
CA LEU A 203 8.78 9.60 -14.85
C LEU A 203 8.10 9.19 -16.16
#